data_AF-A0A670KGP8-F1
#
_entry.id   AF-A0A670KGP8-F1
#
_cell.length_a   1.000
_cell.length_b   1.000
_cell.length_c   1.000
_cell.angle_alpha   90.00
_cell.angle_beta   90.00
_cell.angle_gamma   90.00
#
_symmetry.space_group_name_H-M   'P 1'
#
loop_
_entity.id
_entity.type
_entity.pdbx_description
1 polymer ?
#
loop_
_entity_poly.entity_id
_entity_poly.type
_entity_poly.pdbx_seq_one_letter_code
_entity_poly.pdbx_strand_id
1 'polypeptide(L)'
;MAESEWQPESPEEAALPPPYRNFMIPKKEINMVPDMGKWKRSQAYADYTGFILKLNESIKGKKLTCEYKVSEPIEKLIDLLNTLDRWIDETPPVDQPSRFGNKAFRTWYTKLDQGAENLVATVVPSELSDAISEVAVYLKESVGNSTRIDYGTGHEAAFAAFLCCLCKIGVLRVDDQLAIVFKVFNRYLEVMRKLQKTYRMEPAGSQGVWGLDDFQFLPFIWGSSQLIDHPNLEPRHFVDEKVVNENHKDFMFLECILFITEMKTGPFAEHSNQLWNISAVPSWAKVNQGLIRMYKAEVRPKQREVGLEQNLSPAQVVGWVGGWVLKEAPAKCSLCLLPSAWRSSL
;
A
#
# COMPACT_ATOMS: atom_id res chain seq x y z
N MET A 1 -67.07 -37.28 -1.35
CA MET A 1 -66.56 -36.04 -0.73
C MET A 1 -65.40 -36.43 0.16
N ALA A 2 -64.18 -36.22 -0.31
CA ALA A 2 -62.97 -36.24 0.48
C ALA A 2 -62.01 -35.31 -0.27
N GLU A 3 -61.99 -34.05 0.17
CA GLU A 3 -61.07 -33.03 -0.32
C GLU A 3 -59.68 -33.35 0.23
N SER A 4 -58.70 -33.55 -0.64
CA SER A 4 -57.30 -33.63 -0.25
C SER A 4 -56.72 -32.21 -0.20
N GLU A 5 -56.46 -31.72 0.99
CA GLU A 5 -55.76 -30.46 1.23
C GLU A 5 -54.35 -30.50 0.62
N TRP A 6 -54.08 -29.59 -0.32
CA TRP A 6 -52.73 -29.27 -0.79
C TRP A 6 -52.12 -28.26 0.19
N GLN A 7 -51.15 -28.68 0.99
CA GLN A 7 -50.30 -27.75 1.75
C GLN A 7 -49.16 -27.27 0.84
N PRO A 8 -48.92 -25.95 0.71
CA PRO A 8 -47.74 -25.46 0.03
C PRO A 8 -46.53 -25.60 0.96
N GLU A 9 -45.56 -26.42 0.56
CA GLU A 9 -44.24 -26.47 1.18
C GLU A 9 -43.63 -25.05 1.16
N SER A 10 -43.20 -24.57 2.32
CA SER A 10 -42.40 -23.35 2.44
C SER A 10 -41.10 -23.53 1.64
N PRO A 11 -40.63 -22.51 0.90
CA PRO A 11 -39.32 -22.61 0.25
C PRO A 11 -38.26 -22.67 1.34
N GLU A 12 -37.75 -23.87 1.59
CA GLU A 12 -36.52 -24.10 2.33
C GLU A 12 -35.44 -23.28 1.62
N GLU A 13 -35.05 -22.17 2.23
CA GLU A 13 -34.00 -21.28 1.75
C GLU A 13 -32.72 -22.12 1.74
N ALA A 14 -32.41 -22.70 0.58
CA ALA A 14 -31.25 -23.55 0.39
C ALA A 14 -30.01 -22.76 0.79
N ALA A 15 -29.51 -23.05 2.00
CA ALA A 15 -28.29 -22.46 2.51
C ALA A 15 -27.17 -22.76 1.50
N LEU A 16 -26.67 -21.70 0.85
CA LEU A 16 -25.52 -21.80 -0.03
C LEU A 16 -24.39 -22.47 0.77
N PRO A 17 -23.76 -23.55 0.27
CA PRO A 17 -22.63 -24.15 0.96
C PRO A 17 -21.57 -23.07 1.18
N PRO A 18 -20.93 -23.01 2.36
CA PRO A 18 -19.92 -22.01 2.64
C PRO A 18 -18.86 -22.08 1.53
N PRO A 19 -18.46 -20.94 0.92
CA PRO A 19 -17.47 -20.97 -0.13
C PRO A 19 -16.21 -21.61 0.46
N TYR A 20 -15.74 -22.72 -0.11
CA TYR A 20 -14.47 -23.34 0.29
C TYR A 20 -13.36 -22.28 0.28
N ARG A 21 -12.97 -21.82 1.47
CA ARG A 21 -11.95 -20.77 1.64
C ARG A 21 -10.58 -21.42 1.77
N ASN A 22 -9.98 -21.80 0.64
CA ASN A 22 -8.63 -22.35 0.64
C ASN A 22 -7.60 -21.21 0.69
N PHE A 23 -7.21 -20.82 1.90
CA PHE A 23 -6.09 -19.90 2.13
C PHE A 23 -4.75 -20.62 1.92
N MET A 24 -3.75 -19.89 1.45
CA MET A 24 -2.41 -20.40 1.22
C MET A 24 -1.36 -19.37 1.59
N ILE A 25 -0.25 -19.82 2.19
CA ILE A 25 0.91 -18.95 2.43
C ILE A 25 1.43 -18.45 1.06
N PRO A 26 1.46 -17.11 0.83
CA PRO A 26 1.94 -16.54 -0.42
C PRO A 26 3.35 -17.02 -0.75
N LYS A 27 3.68 -17.15 -2.05
CA LYS A 27 5.01 -17.56 -2.53
C LYS A 27 5.54 -16.64 -3.62
N LYS A 28 6.87 -16.52 -3.70
CA LYS A 28 7.50 -15.75 -4.74
C LYS A 28 7.36 -16.43 -6.11
N GLU A 29 6.74 -15.74 -7.07
CA GLU A 29 6.54 -16.26 -8.45
C GLU A 29 7.11 -15.33 -9.54
N ILE A 30 7.54 -14.11 -9.21
CA ILE A 30 8.31 -13.27 -10.14
C ILE A 30 9.80 -13.52 -9.84
N ASN A 31 10.42 -14.38 -10.62
CA ASN A 31 11.84 -14.71 -10.48
C ASN A 31 12.68 -14.11 -11.60
N MET A 32 12.10 -13.97 -12.80
CA MET A 32 12.76 -13.43 -13.98
C MET A 32 11.87 -12.45 -14.76
N VAL A 33 12.49 -11.65 -15.62
CA VAL A 33 11.79 -10.63 -16.45
C VAL A 33 10.57 -11.20 -17.21
N PRO A 34 10.62 -12.40 -17.83
CA PRO A 34 9.45 -13.01 -18.46
C PRO A 34 8.23 -13.22 -17.54
N ASP A 35 8.44 -13.47 -16.24
CA ASP A 35 7.36 -13.68 -15.28
C ASP A 35 6.49 -12.44 -15.09
N MET A 36 7.02 -11.26 -15.44
CA MET A 36 6.25 -10.01 -15.43
C MET A 36 5.06 -10.04 -16.39
N GLY A 37 5.14 -10.84 -17.46
CA GLY A 37 4.00 -11.10 -18.33
C GLY A 37 2.90 -11.89 -17.63
N LYS A 38 3.28 -12.90 -16.83
CA LYS A 38 2.35 -13.68 -15.99
C LYS A 38 1.71 -12.78 -14.93
N TRP A 39 2.51 -11.97 -14.23
CA TRP A 39 2.03 -11.02 -13.24
C TRP A 39 0.95 -10.08 -13.80
N LYS A 40 1.21 -9.40 -14.92
CA LYS A 40 0.26 -8.43 -15.52
C LYS A 40 -1.07 -9.06 -15.96
N ARG A 41 -1.09 -10.36 -16.25
CA ARG A 41 -2.30 -11.09 -16.65
C ARG A 41 -2.99 -11.80 -15.47
N SER A 42 -2.38 -11.81 -14.30
CA SER A 42 -2.90 -12.50 -13.12
C SER A 42 -4.12 -11.78 -12.52
N GLN A 43 -4.98 -12.55 -11.85
CA GLN A 43 -6.09 -11.98 -11.08
C GLN A 43 -5.60 -11.03 -9.99
N ALA A 44 -4.44 -11.35 -9.41
CA ALA A 44 -3.76 -10.55 -8.40
C ALA A 44 -3.50 -9.11 -8.83
N TYR A 45 -2.95 -8.93 -10.02
CA TYR A 45 -2.68 -7.60 -10.58
C TYR A 45 -3.98 -6.83 -10.88
N ALA A 46 -5.01 -7.53 -11.37
CA ALA A 46 -6.32 -6.94 -11.63
C ALA A 46 -6.99 -6.45 -10.34
N ASP A 47 -7.02 -7.30 -9.30
CA ASP A 47 -7.58 -6.97 -7.99
C ASP A 47 -6.81 -5.83 -7.31
N TYR A 48 -5.48 -5.90 -7.32
CA TYR A 48 -4.61 -4.86 -6.75
C TYR A 48 -4.82 -3.52 -7.43
N THR A 49 -4.75 -3.49 -8.77
CA THR A 49 -4.93 -2.25 -9.53
C THR A 49 -6.35 -1.69 -9.35
N GLY A 50 -7.37 -2.57 -9.35
CA GLY A 50 -8.76 -2.20 -9.11
C GLY A 50 -8.95 -1.57 -7.73
N PHE A 51 -8.33 -2.14 -6.70
CA PHE A 51 -8.33 -1.61 -5.33
C PHE A 51 -7.72 -0.20 -5.27
N ILE A 52 -6.52 0.01 -5.82
CA ILE A 52 -5.86 1.33 -5.83
C ILE A 52 -6.73 2.39 -6.53
N LEU A 53 -7.31 2.05 -7.69
CA LEU A 53 -8.16 2.97 -8.45
C LEU A 53 -9.49 3.25 -7.76
N LYS A 54 -10.10 2.25 -7.12
CA LYS A 54 -11.34 2.43 -6.36
C LYS A 54 -11.13 3.39 -5.19
N LEU A 55 -10.04 3.22 -4.44
CA LEU A 55 -9.68 4.14 -3.37
C LEU A 55 -9.39 5.55 -3.92
N ASN A 56 -8.66 5.64 -5.04
CA ASN A 56 -8.36 6.91 -5.72
C ASN A 56 -9.63 7.71 -6.06
N GLU A 57 -10.65 7.07 -6.61
CA GLU A 57 -11.93 7.74 -6.91
C GLU A 57 -12.71 8.09 -5.64
N SER A 58 -12.69 7.23 -4.62
CA SER A 58 -13.47 7.45 -3.39
C SER A 58 -13.06 8.73 -2.65
N ILE A 59 -11.77 9.09 -2.67
CA ILE A 59 -11.20 10.24 -1.96
C ILE A 59 -11.15 11.54 -2.78
N LYS A 60 -11.60 11.49 -4.05
CA LYS A 60 -11.50 12.62 -4.97
C LYS A 60 -12.16 13.87 -4.40
N GLY A 61 -11.40 14.98 -4.38
CA GLY A 61 -11.86 16.28 -3.89
C GLY A 61 -12.13 16.36 -2.38
N LYS A 62 -11.67 15.39 -1.57
CA LYS A 62 -11.92 15.34 -0.12
C LYS A 62 -10.66 15.56 0.69
N LYS A 63 -10.77 16.38 1.74
CA LYS A 63 -9.72 16.61 2.74
C LYS A 63 -9.59 15.43 3.70
N LEU A 64 -8.40 15.24 4.27
CA LEU A 64 -8.16 14.27 5.35
C LEU A 64 -9.10 14.48 6.55
N THR A 65 -9.52 15.72 6.77
CA THR A 65 -10.37 16.18 7.88
C THR A 65 -11.88 16.10 7.57
N CYS A 66 -12.29 15.61 6.40
CA CYS A 66 -13.71 15.45 6.11
C CYS A 66 -14.36 14.40 7.02
N GLU A 67 -15.68 14.46 7.19
CA GLU A 67 -16.40 13.43 7.94
C GLU A 67 -16.45 12.12 7.13
N TYR A 68 -16.11 11.02 7.80
CA TYR A 68 -16.27 9.66 7.28
C TYR A 68 -16.48 8.69 8.43
N LYS A 69 -17.15 7.57 8.12
CA LYS A 69 -17.40 6.52 9.09
C LYS A 69 -16.09 5.83 9.48
N VAL A 70 -15.95 5.55 10.77
CA VAL A 70 -14.87 4.73 11.32
C VAL A 70 -15.52 3.48 11.89
N SER A 71 -15.21 2.32 11.30
CA SER A 71 -15.70 1.03 11.78
C SER A 71 -14.73 0.40 12.78
N GLU A 72 -15.20 -0.60 13.52
CA GLU A 72 -14.37 -1.36 14.46
C GLU A 72 -13.11 -1.95 13.79
N PRO A 73 -13.15 -2.59 12.60
CA PRO A 73 -11.92 -3.04 11.92
C PRO A 73 -10.91 -1.93 11.62
N ILE A 74 -11.38 -0.72 11.32
CA ILE A 74 -10.51 0.45 11.12
C ILE A 74 -9.82 0.83 12.43
N GLU A 75 -10.54 0.86 13.55
CA GLU A 75 -9.95 1.15 14.86
C GLU A 75 -8.89 0.12 15.24
N LYS A 76 -9.18 -1.17 15.05
CA LYS A 76 -8.21 -2.24 15.30
C LYS A 76 -6.97 -2.17 14.41
N LEU A 77 -7.12 -1.73 13.15
CA LEU A 77 -5.98 -1.46 12.27
C LEU A 77 -5.12 -0.29 12.77
N ILE A 78 -5.74 0.74 13.35
CA ILE A 78 -5.01 1.84 13.98
C ILE A 78 -4.27 1.36 15.23
N ASP A 79 -4.89 0.53 16.07
CA ASP A 79 -4.24 -0.05 17.25
C ASP A 79 -3.08 -0.98 16.89
N LEU A 80 -3.22 -1.74 15.80
CA LEU A 80 -2.13 -2.53 15.21
C LEU A 80 -0.96 -1.61 14.83
N LEU A 81 -1.20 -0.52 14.10
CA LEU A 81 -0.16 0.44 13.72
C LEU A 81 0.45 1.17 14.92
N ASN A 82 -0.35 1.48 15.94
CA ASN A 82 0.13 2.06 17.20
C ASN A 82 1.01 1.07 17.98
N THR A 83 0.74 -0.23 17.89
CA THR A 83 1.62 -1.25 18.46
C THR A 83 2.96 -1.30 17.74
N LEU A 84 2.97 -1.21 16.40
CA LEU A 84 4.20 -1.11 15.62
C LEU A 84 5.02 0.12 15.99
N ASP A 85 4.36 1.26 16.17
CA ASP A 85 4.96 2.53 16.57
C ASP A 85 5.58 2.46 17.98
N ARG A 86 4.83 1.92 18.96
CA ARG A 86 5.34 1.70 20.32
C ARG A 86 6.57 0.82 20.33
N TRP A 87 6.63 -0.21 19.49
CA TRP A 87 7.82 -1.06 19.40
C TRP A 87 9.05 -0.30 18.89
N ILE A 88 8.89 0.81 18.15
CA ILE A 88 10.00 1.68 17.75
C ILE A 88 10.59 2.34 19.01
N ASP A 89 9.73 2.86 19.89
CA ASP A 89 10.16 3.51 21.14
C ASP A 89 10.84 2.52 22.09
N GLU A 90 10.35 1.28 22.15
CA GLU A 90 10.96 0.19 22.91
C GLU A 90 12.24 -0.38 22.29
N THR A 91 12.58 0.03 21.07
CA THR A 91 13.73 -0.51 20.33
C THR A 91 14.61 0.65 19.84
N PRO A 92 15.25 1.40 20.76
CA PRO A 92 16.02 2.58 20.40
C PRO A 92 17.22 2.23 19.49
N PRO A 93 17.68 3.17 18.64
CA PRO A 93 18.86 2.98 17.82
C PRO A 93 20.08 2.60 18.66
N VAL A 94 20.85 1.63 18.18
CA VAL A 94 22.11 1.23 18.84
C VAL A 94 23.28 2.00 18.26
N ASP A 95 24.29 2.27 19.09
CA ASP A 95 25.56 2.78 18.58
C ASP A 95 26.21 1.72 17.68
N GLN A 96 26.66 2.14 16.51
CA GLN A 96 27.25 1.26 15.52
C GLN A 96 28.28 2.00 14.66
N PRO A 97 29.36 1.32 14.25
CA PRO A 97 30.38 1.92 13.39
C PRO A 97 29.88 2.16 11.95
N SER A 98 28.79 1.49 11.54
CA SER A 98 28.23 1.63 10.19
C SER A 98 27.41 2.90 10.05
N ARG A 99 27.71 3.69 9.01
CA ARG A 99 26.92 4.86 8.61
C ARG A 99 25.58 4.53 7.93
N PHE A 100 25.39 3.28 7.51
CA PHE A 100 24.19 2.79 6.86
C PHE A 100 23.12 2.41 7.90
N GLY A 101 22.02 1.78 7.47
CA GLY A 101 20.86 1.45 8.31
C GLY A 101 21.22 0.90 9.70
N ASN A 102 20.47 1.34 10.72
CA ASN A 102 20.69 1.00 12.11
C ASN A 102 20.21 -0.43 12.41
N LYS A 103 21.09 -1.25 13.01
CA LYS A 103 20.81 -2.67 13.30
C LYS A 103 19.65 -2.88 14.27
N ALA A 104 19.26 -1.89 15.07
CA ALA A 104 18.09 -1.96 15.94
C ALA A 104 16.79 -2.24 15.14
N PHE A 105 16.74 -1.86 13.85
CA PHE A 105 15.64 -2.23 12.96
C PHE A 105 15.43 -3.75 12.88
N ARG A 106 16.51 -4.55 12.95
CA ARG A 106 16.40 -6.01 12.93
C ARG A 106 15.68 -6.53 14.15
N THR A 107 16.01 -5.98 15.32
CA THR A 107 15.33 -6.30 16.58
C THR A 107 13.86 -5.94 16.51
N TRP A 108 13.53 -4.75 15.99
CA TRP A 108 12.15 -4.32 15.79
C TRP A 108 11.42 -5.24 14.81
N TYR A 109 12.05 -5.60 13.68
CA TYR A 109 11.47 -6.49 12.68
C TYR A 109 11.25 -7.90 13.23
N THR A 110 12.14 -8.42 14.08
CA THR A 110 11.95 -9.72 14.73
C THR A 110 10.70 -9.72 15.63
N LYS A 111 10.42 -8.63 16.35
CA LYS A 111 9.15 -8.49 17.10
C LYS A 111 7.94 -8.58 16.16
N LEU A 112 7.99 -7.90 15.02
CA LEU A 112 6.94 -7.99 14.01
C LEU A 112 6.81 -9.40 13.43
N ASP A 113 7.90 -10.04 13.03
CA ASP A 113 7.85 -11.36 12.39
C ASP A 113 7.24 -12.43 13.31
N GLN A 114 7.53 -12.35 14.61
CA GLN A 114 6.96 -13.23 15.64
C GLN A 114 5.53 -12.84 16.05
N GLY A 115 5.18 -11.55 15.95
CA GLY A 115 3.89 -11.01 16.42
C GLY A 115 2.84 -10.81 15.32
N ALA A 116 3.19 -10.92 14.04
CA ALA A 116 2.33 -10.50 12.92
C ALA A 116 1.00 -11.24 12.88
N GLU A 117 0.99 -12.56 13.09
CA GLU A 117 -0.27 -13.34 13.10
C GLU A 117 -1.17 -12.91 14.25
N ASN A 118 -0.61 -12.68 15.45
CA ASN A 118 -1.37 -12.19 16.60
C ASN A 118 -1.94 -10.79 16.34
N LEU A 119 -1.16 -9.90 15.71
CA LEU A 119 -1.63 -8.58 15.32
C LEU A 119 -2.80 -8.67 14.34
N VAL A 120 -2.68 -9.49 13.29
CA VAL A 120 -3.75 -9.68 12.29
C VAL A 120 -4.98 -10.36 12.90
N ALA A 121 -4.79 -11.29 13.84
CA ALA A 121 -5.87 -11.95 14.57
C ALA A 121 -6.75 -10.98 15.37
N THR A 122 -6.21 -9.81 15.78
CA THR A 122 -7.05 -8.79 16.43
C THR A 122 -8.08 -8.20 15.47
N VAL A 123 -7.70 -8.03 14.20
CA VAL A 123 -8.51 -7.38 13.16
C VAL A 123 -9.47 -8.36 12.48
N VAL A 124 -9.03 -9.60 12.27
CA VAL A 124 -9.78 -10.64 11.56
C VAL A 124 -10.73 -11.37 12.52
N PRO A 125 -12.05 -11.44 12.21
CA PRO A 125 -13.01 -12.21 13.01
C PRO A 125 -12.65 -13.70 13.13
N SER A 126 -13.10 -14.34 14.19
CA SER A 126 -12.82 -15.76 14.49
C SER A 126 -13.22 -16.71 13.37
N GLU A 127 -14.27 -16.39 12.63
CA GLU A 127 -14.80 -17.20 11.52
C GLU A 127 -13.90 -17.18 10.27
N LEU A 128 -12.88 -16.33 10.29
CA LEU A 128 -11.90 -16.12 9.24
C LEU A 128 -10.47 -16.42 9.71
N SER A 129 -10.30 -17.18 10.80
CA SER A 129 -8.98 -17.49 11.37
C SER A 129 -8.01 -18.11 10.36
N ASP A 130 -8.52 -18.91 9.43
CA ASP A 130 -7.71 -19.57 8.39
C ASP A 130 -7.03 -18.57 7.44
N ALA A 131 -7.53 -17.32 7.37
CA ALA A 131 -6.95 -16.26 6.55
C ALA A 131 -5.71 -15.61 7.18
N ILE A 132 -5.54 -15.75 8.51
CA ILE A 132 -4.56 -14.95 9.28
C ILE A 132 -3.15 -15.19 8.77
N SER A 133 -2.74 -16.45 8.60
CA SER A 133 -1.38 -16.78 8.14
C SER A 133 -1.09 -16.26 6.72
N GLU A 134 -2.08 -16.19 5.84
CA GLU A 134 -1.91 -15.61 4.50
C GLU A 134 -1.81 -14.08 4.57
N VAL A 135 -2.73 -13.44 5.29
CA VAL A 135 -2.81 -11.97 5.41
C VAL A 135 -1.59 -11.40 6.14
N ALA A 136 -1.10 -12.09 7.18
CA ALA A 136 0.05 -11.67 7.96
C ALA A 136 1.35 -11.59 7.13
N VAL A 137 1.50 -12.40 6.07
CA VAL A 137 2.67 -12.31 5.19
C VAL A 137 2.76 -10.94 4.53
N TYR A 138 1.64 -10.38 4.07
CA TYR A 138 1.63 -9.04 3.48
C TYR A 138 1.98 -7.94 4.50
N LEU A 139 1.53 -8.08 5.74
CA LEU A 139 1.90 -7.15 6.81
C LEU A 139 3.42 -7.20 7.08
N LYS A 140 4.01 -8.39 7.16
CA LYS A 140 5.46 -8.57 7.39
C LYS A 140 6.30 -7.96 6.27
N GLU A 141 5.87 -8.13 5.03
CA GLU A 141 6.56 -7.58 3.85
C GLU A 141 6.32 -6.07 3.67
N SER A 142 5.49 -5.43 4.50
CA SER A 142 5.07 -4.03 4.30
C SER A 142 5.95 -2.96 4.94
N VAL A 143 7.00 -3.35 5.68
CA VAL A 143 7.72 -2.42 6.58
C VAL A 143 9.22 -2.27 6.28
N GLY A 144 9.68 -2.83 5.16
CA GLY A 144 11.09 -2.83 4.78
C GLY A 144 11.75 -4.20 4.87
N ASN A 145 13.05 -4.28 4.57
CA ASN A 145 13.82 -5.51 4.59
C ASN A 145 14.80 -5.55 5.77
N SER A 146 14.66 -6.53 6.67
CA SER A 146 15.52 -6.65 7.86
C SER A 146 17.02 -6.82 7.55
N THR A 147 17.35 -7.55 6.48
CA THR A 147 18.75 -7.81 6.11
C THR A 147 19.42 -6.55 5.58
N ARG A 148 18.78 -5.91 4.59
CA ARG A 148 19.29 -4.72 3.89
C ARG A 148 19.06 -3.42 4.65
N ILE A 149 18.09 -3.40 5.58
CA ILE A 149 17.66 -2.21 6.34
C ILE A 149 17.25 -1.09 5.36
N ASP A 150 16.47 -1.49 4.35
CA ASP A 150 15.94 -0.61 3.32
C ASP A 150 14.40 -0.65 3.30
N TYR A 151 13.79 0.41 2.80
CA TYR A 151 12.36 0.52 2.57
C TYR A 151 12.13 1.17 1.20
N GLY A 152 11.04 0.82 0.55
CA GLY A 152 10.64 1.43 -0.71
C GLY A 152 9.22 1.05 -1.08
N THR A 153 8.82 1.49 -2.25
CA THR A 153 7.48 1.35 -2.84
C THR A 153 7.00 -0.10 -2.99
N GLY A 154 7.89 -1.09 -3.04
CA GLY A 154 7.52 -2.51 -2.99
C GLY A 154 6.91 -2.91 -1.65
N HIS A 155 7.41 -2.36 -0.55
CA HIS A 155 6.88 -2.55 0.79
C HIS A 155 5.57 -1.78 0.98
N GLU A 156 5.50 -0.55 0.45
CA GLU A 156 4.25 0.21 0.38
C GLU A 156 3.15 -0.57 -0.36
N ALA A 157 3.49 -1.20 -1.51
CA ALA A 157 2.58 -2.04 -2.26
C ALA A 157 2.12 -3.28 -1.48
N ALA A 158 2.99 -3.87 -0.65
CA ALA A 158 2.62 -4.96 0.24
C ALA A 158 1.62 -4.51 1.32
N PHE A 159 1.72 -3.28 1.84
CA PHE A 159 0.71 -2.74 2.74
C PHE A 159 -0.65 -2.54 2.04
N ALA A 160 -0.65 -2.01 0.82
CA ALA A 160 -1.87 -1.91 0.03
C ALA A 160 -2.46 -3.28 -0.31
N ALA A 161 -1.63 -4.30 -0.56
CA ALA A 161 -2.07 -5.68 -0.74
C ALA A 161 -2.67 -6.27 0.54
N PHE A 162 -2.07 -6.01 1.71
CA PHE A 162 -2.63 -6.37 3.02
C PHE A 162 -4.06 -5.82 3.20
N LEU A 163 -4.26 -4.52 2.93
CA LEU A 163 -5.59 -3.89 2.99
C LEU A 163 -6.56 -4.45 1.94
N CYS A 164 -6.07 -4.74 0.73
CA CYS A 164 -6.85 -5.37 -0.32
C CYS A 164 -7.34 -6.78 0.09
N CYS A 165 -6.48 -7.58 0.73
CA CYS A 165 -6.86 -8.89 1.27
C CYS A 165 -7.98 -8.76 2.31
N LEU A 166 -7.87 -7.81 3.25
CA LEU A 166 -8.93 -7.53 4.24
C LEU A 166 -10.27 -7.12 3.59
N CYS A 167 -10.24 -6.38 2.47
CA CYS A 167 -11.44 -6.08 1.69
C CYS A 167 -12.01 -7.34 1.01
N LYS A 168 -11.15 -8.20 0.45
CA LYS A 168 -11.55 -9.43 -0.25
C LYS A 168 -12.19 -10.46 0.68
N ILE A 169 -11.71 -10.60 1.91
CA ILE A 169 -12.31 -11.50 2.91
C ILE A 169 -13.53 -10.86 3.62
N GLY A 170 -13.85 -9.60 3.30
CA GLY A 170 -15.02 -8.90 3.83
C GLY A 170 -14.85 -8.37 5.26
N VAL A 171 -13.62 -8.25 5.75
CA VAL A 171 -13.35 -7.54 7.02
C VAL A 171 -13.54 -6.04 6.83
N LEU A 172 -13.00 -5.49 5.75
CA LEU A 172 -13.21 -4.11 5.34
C LEU A 172 -14.32 -4.04 4.29
N ARG A 173 -15.19 -3.03 4.40
CA ARG A 173 -16.35 -2.82 3.54
C ARG A 173 -16.19 -1.58 2.67
N VAL A 174 -17.10 -1.42 1.71
CA VAL A 174 -17.10 -0.26 0.79
C VAL A 174 -17.20 1.06 1.57
N ASP A 175 -17.97 1.07 2.66
CA ASP A 175 -18.12 2.24 3.53
C ASP A 175 -16.81 2.66 4.21
N ASP A 176 -15.83 1.76 4.31
CA ASP A 176 -14.53 2.03 4.94
C ASP A 176 -13.53 2.68 3.98
N GLN A 177 -13.85 2.84 2.69
CA GLN A 177 -12.90 3.30 1.66
C GLN A 177 -12.17 4.60 2.02
N LEU A 178 -12.89 5.59 2.56
CA LEU A 178 -12.29 6.84 3.02
C LEU A 178 -11.37 6.62 4.22
N ALA A 179 -11.82 5.84 5.20
CA ALA A 179 -11.06 5.55 6.42
C ALA A 179 -9.80 4.71 6.15
N ILE A 180 -9.84 3.83 5.14
CA ILE A 180 -8.66 3.06 4.69
C ILE A 180 -7.54 4.01 4.27
N VAL A 181 -7.85 5.07 3.51
CA VAL A 181 -6.83 6.02 3.04
C VAL A 181 -6.52 7.08 4.10
N PHE A 182 -7.54 7.81 4.57
CA PHE A 182 -7.37 9.00 5.39
C PHE A 182 -7.01 8.69 6.84
N LYS A 183 -7.29 7.48 7.33
CA LYS A 183 -6.99 7.06 8.70
C LYS A 183 -5.89 6.00 8.72
N VAL A 184 -6.14 4.83 8.13
CA VAL A 184 -5.21 3.68 8.23
C VAL A 184 -3.93 3.92 7.43
N PHE A 185 -4.04 4.28 6.14
CA PHE A 185 -2.85 4.51 5.32
C PHE A 185 -2.09 5.77 5.75
N ASN A 186 -2.79 6.84 6.14
CA ASN A 186 -2.15 8.03 6.71
C ASN A 186 -1.32 7.67 7.97
N ARG A 187 -1.92 6.91 8.90
CA ARG A 187 -1.21 6.43 10.10
C ARG A 187 -0.03 5.53 9.76
N TYR A 188 -0.17 4.65 8.76
CA TYR A 188 0.93 3.81 8.28
C TYR A 188 2.11 4.64 7.79
N LEU A 189 1.87 5.70 7.01
CA LEU A 189 2.94 6.59 6.53
C LEU A 189 3.69 7.26 7.69
N GLU A 190 2.99 7.68 8.74
CA GLU A 190 3.63 8.24 9.95
C GLU A 190 4.58 7.22 10.61
N VAL A 191 4.14 5.96 10.78
CA VAL A 191 4.98 4.89 11.32
C VAL A 191 6.18 4.64 10.40
N MET A 192 5.97 4.57 9.08
CA MET A 192 7.06 4.34 8.13
C MET A 192 8.08 5.48 8.13
N ARG A 193 7.64 6.73 8.21
CA ARG A 193 8.53 7.90 8.33
C ARG A 193 9.34 7.87 9.63
N LYS A 194 8.72 7.44 10.74
CA LYS A 194 9.43 7.25 12.01
C LYS A 194 10.46 6.12 11.90
N LEU A 195 10.14 4.99 11.27
CA LEU A 195 11.12 3.92 11.01
C LEU A 195 12.30 4.42 10.16
N GLN A 196 12.00 5.11 9.06
CA GLN A 196 13.00 5.67 8.13
C GLN A 196 13.95 6.62 8.86
N LYS A 197 13.42 7.56 9.67
CA LYS A 197 14.20 8.51 10.46
C LYS A 197 14.98 7.81 11.59
N THR A 198 14.31 7.04 12.44
CA THR A 198 14.89 6.42 13.63
C THR A 198 15.98 5.42 13.28
N TYR A 199 15.75 4.57 12.28
CA TYR A 199 16.69 3.52 11.89
C TYR A 199 17.53 3.86 10.66
N ARG A 200 17.45 5.09 10.14
CA ARG A 200 18.24 5.55 8.98
C ARG A 200 18.14 4.60 7.79
N MET A 201 16.91 4.17 7.49
CA MET A 201 16.67 3.16 6.45
C MET A 201 17.07 3.69 5.09
N GLU A 202 17.68 2.81 4.27
CA GLU A 202 18.08 3.17 2.92
C GLU A 202 16.90 3.09 1.94
N PRO A 203 16.86 3.93 0.90
CA PRO A 203 15.87 3.81 -0.17
C PRO A 203 16.06 2.52 -1.00
N ALA A 204 15.07 1.62 -0.95
CA ALA A 204 15.10 0.36 -1.69
C ALA A 204 14.77 0.60 -3.17
N GLY A 205 15.76 0.47 -4.04
CA GLY A 205 15.57 0.63 -5.49
C GLY A 205 15.34 2.07 -5.94
N SER A 206 15.71 3.07 -5.12
CA SER A 206 15.69 4.47 -5.53
C SER A 206 16.61 4.70 -6.73
N GLN A 207 16.14 5.52 -7.67
CA GLN A 207 16.94 5.99 -8.79
C GLN A 207 17.50 7.39 -8.52
N GLY A 208 17.52 7.82 -7.25
CA GLY A 208 17.85 9.19 -6.85
C GLY A 208 16.93 10.18 -7.55
N VAL A 209 17.51 11.16 -8.24
CA VAL A 209 16.82 12.21 -8.99
C VAL A 209 15.88 11.72 -10.11
N TRP A 210 15.93 10.44 -10.48
CA TRP A 210 15.07 9.83 -11.49
C TRP A 210 13.85 9.09 -10.92
N GLY A 211 13.78 8.92 -9.59
CA GLY A 211 12.59 8.40 -8.90
C GLY A 211 11.60 9.52 -8.60
N LEU A 212 10.33 9.16 -8.37
CA LEU A 212 9.32 10.12 -7.89
C LEU A 212 9.65 10.61 -6.48
N ASP A 213 9.88 9.65 -5.58
CA ASP A 213 10.30 9.83 -4.20
C ASP A 213 11.20 8.64 -3.81
N ASP A 214 11.96 8.79 -2.71
CA ASP A 214 12.86 7.73 -2.26
C ASP A 214 12.12 6.52 -1.67
N PHE A 215 10.93 6.72 -1.10
CA PHE A 215 10.26 5.68 -0.32
C PHE A 215 8.84 5.36 -0.81
N GLN A 216 8.04 6.37 -1.15
CA GLN A 216 6.59 6.24 -1.33
C GLN A 216 6.13 6.58 -2.75
N PHE A 217 4.99 6.04 -3.17
CA PHE A 217 4.36 6.38 -4.45
C PHE A 217 2.85 6.59 -4.31
N LEU A 218 2.15 5.65 -3.66
CA LEU A 218 0.70 5.70 -3.47
C LEU A 218 0.15 7.00 -2.85
N PRO A 219 0.79 7.66 -1.85
CA PRO A 219 0.28 8.91 -1.31
C PRO A 219 0.31 10.06 -2.32
N PHE A 220 1.18 10.03 -3.33
CA PHE A 220 1.14 11.01 -4.41
C PHE A 220 -0.03 10.76 -5.36
N ILE A 221 -0.37 9.50 -5.64
CA ILE A 221 -1.57 9.15 -6.40
C ILE A 221 -2.81 9.62 -5.63
N TRP A 222 -2.98 9.13 -4.41
CA TRP A 222 -4.18 9.41 -3.63
C TRP A 222 -4.28 10.88 -3.21
N GLY A 223 -3.17 11.49 -2.78
CA GLY A 223 -3.12 12.91 -2.45
C GLY A 223 -3.39 13.82 -3.63
N SER A 224 -2.94 13.48 -4.85
CA SER A 224 -3.30 14.25 -6.04
C SER A 224 -4.78 14.13 -6.38
N SER A 225 -5.44 13.00 -6.06
CA SER A 225 -6.90 12.85 -6.20
C SER A 225 -7.67 13.76 -5.23
N GLN A 226 -7.20 13.91 -3.98
CA GLN A 226 -7.79 14.84 -3.01
C GLN A 226 -7.82 16.29 -3.53
N LEU A 227 -6.83 16.67 -4.32
CA LEU A 227 -6.63 18.03 -4.84
C LEU A 227 -7.29 18.28 -6.21
N ILE A 228 -7.96 17.28 -6.79
CA ILE A 228 -8.71 17.47 -8.04
C ILE A 228 -9.82 18.50 -7.79
N ASP A 229 -9.92 19.47 -8.72
CA ASP A 229 -10.88 20.58 -8.68
C ASP A 229 -10.76 21.49 -7.44
N HIS A 230 -9.60 21.50 -6.76
CA HIS A 230 -9.35 22.40 -5.65
C HIS A 230 -9.37 23.87 -6.11
N PRO A 231 -10.08 24.79 -5.40
CA PRO A 231 -10.34 26.14 -5.91
C PRO A 231 -9.08 27.01 -6.04
N ASN A 232 -8.10 26.81 -5.14
CA ASN A 232 -6.94 27.72 -5.02
C ASN A 232 -5.58 27.02 -5.18
N LEU A 233 -5.53 25.69 -5.01
CA LEU A 233 -4.27 24.95 -4.96
C LEU A 233 -4.11 24.24 -6.29
N GLU A 234 -3.18 24.73 -7.08
CA GLU A 234 -2.68 24.10 -8.31
C GLU A 234 -1.36 23.33 -8.06
N PRO A 235 -0.96 22.40 -8.93
CA PRO A 235 0.30 21.65 -8.79
C PRO A 235 1.54 22.52 -8.57
N ARG A 236 1.64 23.69 -9.20
CA ARG A 236 2.79 24.59 -8.99
C ARG A 236 2.99 25.07 -7.55
N HIS A 237 1.98 24.94 -6.68
CA HIS A 237 2.10 25.41 -5.30
C HIS A 237 2.73 24.41 -4.35
N PHE A 238 2.81 23.12 -4.69
CA PHE A 238 3.40 22.16 -3.75
C PHE A 238 4.92 22.34 -3.58
N VAL A 239 5.57 23.10 -4.45
CA VAL A 239 7.00 23.47 -4.30
C VAL A 239 7.20 24.74 -3.47
N ASP A 240 6.11 25.42 -3.08
CA ASP A 240 6.15 26.57 -2.17
C ASP A 240 6.00 26.07 -0.72
N GLU A 241 7.09 26.16 0.04
CA GLU A 241 7.13 25.71 1.44
C GLU A 241 6.07 26.39 2.32
N LYS A 242 5.72 27.65 2.06
CA LYS A 242 4.69 28.34 2.84
C LYS A 242 3.33 27.69 2.62
N VAL A 243 2.98 27.43 1.36
CA VAL A 243 1.71 26.78 1.00
C VAL A 243 1.64 25.37 1.59
N VAL A 244 2.74 24.62 1.52
CA VAL A 244 2.84 23.28 2.12
C VAL A 244 2.59 23.35 3.63
N ASN A 245 3.30 24.22 4.35
CA ASN A 245 3.17 24.38 5.81
C ASN A 245 1.76 24.81 6.27
N GLU A 246 1.03 25.54 5.43
CA GLU A 246 -0.34 25.97 5.75
C GLU A 246 -1.40 24.88 5.48
N ASN A 247 -1.13 23.94 4.55
CA ASN A 247 -2.17 23.04 4.01
C ASN A 247 -1.86 21.53 4.20
N HIS A 248 -0.66 21.14 4.64
CA HIS A 248 -0.23 19.74 4.70
C HIS A 248 -1.15 18.83 5.55
N LYS A 249 -1.72 19.37 6.63
CA LYS A 249 -2.63 18.64 7.53
C LYS A 249 -3.92 18.15 6.85
N ASP A 250 -4.34 18.81 5.76
CA ASP A 250 -5.56 18.45 5.03
C ASP A 250 -5.29 17.54 3.82
N PHE A 251 -4.05 17.50 3.31
CA PHE A 251 -3.72 16.87 2.04
C PHE A 251 -2.47 15.99 2.11
N MET A 252 -2.65 14.69 1.88
CA MET A 252 -1.60 13.67 1.93
C MET A 252 -0.44 13.95 0.97
N PHE A 253 -0.72 14.55 -0.19
CA PHE A 253 0.32 14.93 -1.15
C PHE A 253 1.31 15.93 -0.54
N LEU A 254 0.78 16.99 0.08
CA LEU A 254 1.58 18.08 0.65
C LEU A 254 2.34 17.60 1.90
N GLU A 255 1.73 16.72 2.69
CA GLU A 255 2.37 16.06 3.81
C GLU A 255 3.60 15.21 3.39
N CYS A 256 3.55 14.57 2.22
CA CYS A 256 4.74 13.90 1.65
C CYS A 256 5.80 14.90 1.18
N ILE A 257 5.41 16.04 0.61
CA ILE A 257 6.37 17.08 0.20
C ILE A 257 7.07 17.67 1.43
N LEU A 258 6.33 17.94 2.51
CA LEU A 258 6.90 18.41 3.78
C LEU A 258 7.99 17.45 4.27
N PHE A 259 7.71 16.15 4.28
CA PHE A 259 8.68 15.14 4.67
C PHE A 259 9.94 15.15 3.79
N ILE A 260 9.79 15.33 2.47
CA ILE A 260 10.94 15.44 1.55
C ILE A 260 11.81 16.65 1.91
N THR A 261 11.20 17.82 2.12
CA THR A 261 11.93 19.06 2.46
C THR A 261 12.59 18.99 3.84
N GLU A 262 12.07 18.20 4.78
CA GLU A 262 12.73 17.94 6.06
C GLU A 262 13.95 17.01 5.93
N MET A 263 13.89 16.05 5.01
CA MET A 263 14.89 14.99 4.86
C MET A 263 16.02 15.36 3.90
N LYS A 264 15.77 16.25 2.94
CA LYS A 264 16.72 16.65 1.91
C LYS A 264 17.05 18.12 2.03
N THR A 265 18.32 18.45 1.81
CA THR A 265 18.82 19.83 1.85
C THR A 265 19.17 20.30 0.45
N GLY A 266 18.92 21.57 0.15
CA GLY A 266 19.21 22.20 -1.13
C GLY A 266 17.94 22.51 -1.93
N PRO A 267 18.08 23.05 -3.15
CA PRO A 267 16.94 23.39 -3.99
C PRO A 267 16.09 22.18 -4.35
N PHE A 268 14.75 22.32 -4.27
CA PHE A 268 13.81 21.24 -4.56
C PHE A 268 14.01 20.61 -5.96
N ALA A 269 14.33 21.44 -6.95
CA ALA A 269 14.60 21.00 -8.31
C ALA A 269 15.82 20.07 -8.43
N GLU A 270 16.81 20.19 -7.54
CA GLU A 270 18.03 19.39 -7.58
C GLU A 270 17.84 18.01 -6.94
N HIS A 271 17.17 17.96 -5.79
CA HIS A 271 17.03 16.71 -5.02
C HIS A 271 15.74 15.93 -5.32
N SER A 272 14.75 16.57 -5.95
CA SER A 272 13.42 16.02 -6.27
C SER A 272 12.94 16.44 -7.66
N ASN A 273 13.80 16.30 -8.68
CA ASN A 273 13.58 16.79 -10.04
C ASN A 273 12.29 16.25 -10.71
N GLN A 274 11.91 14.98 -10.49
CA GLN A 274 10.66 14.44 -11.05
C GLN A 274 9.43 15.16 -10.49
N LEU A 275 9.36 15.34 -9.17
CA LEU A 275 8.30 16.12 -8.53
C LEU A 275 8.35 17.59 -8.98
N TRP A 276 9.53 18.17 -9.10
CA TRP A 276 9.68 19.54 -9.63
C TRP A 276 9.04 19.68 -11.03
N ASN A 277 9.30 18.74 -11.94
CA ASN A 277 8.70 18.74 -13.28
C ASN A 277 7.17 18.53 -13.22
N ILE A 278 6.68 17.71 -12.28
CA ILE A 278 5.24 17.50 -12.06
C ILE A 278 4.55 18.78 -11.58
N SER A 279 5.24 19.67 -10.87
CA SER A 279 4.67 20.96 -10.43
C SER A 279 4.25 21.85 -11.60
N ALA A 280 4.86 21.68 -12.78
CA ALA A 280 4.52 22.42 -13.99
C ALA A 280 3.28 21.85 -14.73
N VAL A 281 2.73 20.71 -14.29
CA VAL A 281 1.51 20.14 -14.88
C VAL A 281 0.32 21.04 -14.54
N PRO A 282 -0.56 21.36 -15.52
CA PRO A 282 -1.53 22.44 -15.34
C PRO A 282 -2.71 22.11 -14.41
N SER A 283 -2.93 20.83 -14.06
CA SER A 283 -4.03 20.46 -13.16
C SER A 283 -3.78 19.17 -12.41
N TRP A 284 -4.34 19.06 -11.19
CA TRP A 284 -4.25 17.86 -10.37
C TRP A 284 -4.87 16.62 -11.02
N ALA A 285 -5.91 16.78 -11.83
CA ALA A 285 -6.48 15.66 -12.60
C ALA A 285 -5.45 15.07 -13.59
N LYS A 286 -4.64 15.91 -14.25
CA LYS A 286 -3.56 15.44 -15.13
C LYS A 286 -2.40 14.86 -14.34
N VAL A 287 -2.06 15.44 -13.19
CA VAL A 287 -1.06 14.87 -12.26
C VAL A 287 -1.47 13.46 -11.85
N ASN A 288 -2.70 13.28 -11.36
CA ASN A 288 -3.22 11.99 -10.90
C ASN A 288 -3.20 10.93 -12.02
N GLN A 289 -3.69 11.28 -13.21
CA GLN A 289 -3.64 10.38 -14.38
C GLN A 289 -2.20 10.02 -14.78
N GLY A 290 -1.29 10.99 -14.75
CA GLY A 290 0.13 10.79 -15.03
C GLY A 290 0.78 9.85 -14.02
N LEU A 291 0.53 10.08 -12.73
CA LEU A 291 1.05 9.25 -11.63
C LEU A 291 0.51 7.82 -11.67
N ILE A 292 -0.77 7.61 -11.99
CA ILE A 292 -1.33 6.26 -12.18
C ILE A 292 -0.65 5.53 -13.34
N ARG A 293 -0.39 6.22 -14.46
CA ARG A 293 0.34 5.64 -15.60
C ARG A 293 1.78 5.34 -15.24
N MET A 294 2.44 6.26 -14.53
CA MET A 294 3.81 6.10 -14.04
C MET A 294 3.90 4.92 -13.07
N TYR A 295 2.98 4.78 -12.12
CA TYR A 295 2.92 3.65 -11.19
C TYR A 295 2.82 2.31 -11.92
N LYS A 296 1.87 2.18 -12.86
CA LYS A 296 1.73 0.98 -13.69
C LYS A 296 2.98 0.73 -14.55
N ALA A 297 3.67 1.80 -14.96
CA ALA A 297 4.87 1.73 -15.78
C ALA A 297 6.13 1.38 -14.98
N GLU A 298 6.24 1.81 -13.73
CA GLU A 298 7.31 1.45 -12.79
C GLU A 298 7.14 0.02 -12.26
N VAL A 299 5.91 -0.48 -12.22
CA VAL A 299 5.59 -1.91 -12.04
C VAL A 299 5.96 -2.75 -13.30
N ARG A 300 6.63 -2.18 -14.31
CA ARG A 300 7.21 -2.93 -15.45
C ARG A 300 8.70 -3.21 -15.21
N PRO A 301 9.24 -4.33 -15.73
CA PRO A 301 10.67 -4.53 -15.73
C PRO A 301 11.34 -3.42 -16.56
N LYS A 302 12.34 -2.74 -15.98
CA LYS A 302 13.21 -1.84 -16.71
C LYS A 302 14.18 -2.69 -17.52
N GLN A 303 13.94 -2.80 -18.83
CA GLN A 303 15.01 -3.17 -19.76
C GLN A 303 16.00 -2.00 -19.77
N ARG A 304 17.15 -2.16 -19.11
CA ARG A 304 18.34 -1.40 -19.49
C ARG A 304 19.11 -2.28 -20.46
N GLU A 305 19.09 -1.92 -21.74
CA GLU A 305 20.24 -2.19 -22.61
C GLU A 305 21.40 -1.36 -22.06
N VAL A 306 22.24 -1.99 -21.23
CA VAL A 306 23.47 -1.35 -20.76
C VAL A 306 24.47 -1.44 -21.91
N GLY A 307 24.58 -0.35 -22.67
CA GLY A 307 25.77 -0.08 -23.47
C GLY A 307 26.97 0.08 -22.53
N LEU A 308 27.94 -0.83 -22.70
CA LEU A 308 29.36 -0.76 -22.35
C LEU A 308 29.78 -0.25 -20.96
N GLU A 309 30.45 -1.18 -20.26
CA GLU A 309 31.48 -0.95 -19.24
C GLU A 309 31.08 -0.14 -18.01
N GLN A 310 30.64 -0.85 -16.96
CA GLN A 310 31.34 -0.87 -15.67
C GLN A 310 30.70 -1.90 -14.73
N ASN A 311 31.57 -2.72 -14.11
CA ASN A 311 31.25 -3.84 -13.24
C ASN A 311 30.32 -3.44 -12.08
N LEU A 312 29.05 -3.84 -12.15
CA LEU A 312 28.16 -3.95 -11.00
C LEU A 312 27.68 -5.39 -10.88
N SER A 313 27.78 -5.93 -9.66
CA SER A 313 27.43 -7.32 -9.36
C SER A 313 25.95 -7.62 -9.72
N PRO A 314 25.60 -8.86 -10.13
CA PRO A 314 24.23 -9.23 -10.50
C PRO A 314 23.14 -9.05 -9.41
N ALA A 315 23.52 -8.64 -8.19
CA ALA A 315 22.62 -8.43 -7.06
C ALA A 315 21.90 -7.07 -7.06
N GLN A 316 22.17 -6.17 -8.02
CA GLN A 316 21.67 -4.78 -8.00
C GLN A 316 20.57 -4.46 -9.04
N VAL A 317 20.02 -5.46 -9.74
CA VAL A 317 19.20 -5.21 -10.95
C VAL A 317 17.71 -5.58 -10.80
N VAL A 318 17.24 -6.05 -9.65
CA VAL A 318 15.82 -6.41 -9.46
C VAL A 318 15.24 -5.81 -8.18
N GLY A 319 15.14 -4.49 -8.14
CA GLY A 319 14.24 -3.81 -7.22
C GLY A 319 12.90 -3.62 -7.91
N TRP A 320 11.89 -4.42 -7.55
CA TRP A 320 10.45 -4.07 -7.44
C TRP A 320 9.57 -5.34 -7.40
N VAL A 321 8.56 -5.26 -6.51
CA VAL A 321 7.75 -6.36 -5.94
C VAL A 321 8.65 -7.37 -5.24
N GLY A 322 8.68 -7.33 -3.90
CA GLY A 322 9.09 -8.51 -3.13
C GLY A 322 8.32 -9.67 -3.72
N GLY A 323 9.01 -10.58 -4.42
CA GLY A 323 8.46 -11.31 -5.56
C GLY A 323 7.29 -12.26 -5.29
N TRP A 324 6.68 -12.18 -4.12
CA TRP A 324 5.41 -12.75 -3.72
C TRP A 324 4.30 -12.34 -4.68
N VAL A 325 3.98 -13.24 -5.61
CA VAL A 325 2.73 -13.18 -6.35
C VAL A 325 1.71 -13.89 -5.47
N LEU A 326 0.57 -13.24 -5.26
CA LEU A 326 -0.67 -13.88 -4.83
C LEU A 326 -0.83 -15.19 -5.60
N LYS A 327 -0.59 -16.33 -4.95
CA LYS A 327 -0.77 -17.62 -5.61
C LYS A 327 -2.25 -17.73 -5.95
N GLU A 328 -2.55 -17.84 -7.24
CA GLU A 328 -3.88 -18.24 -7.67
C GLU A 328 -4.21 -19.56 -6.98
N ALA A 329 -5.20 -19.54 -6.10
CA ALA A 329 -5.94 -20.75 -5.82
C ALA A 329 -6.48 -21.25 -7.17
N PRO A 330 -6.43 -22.57 -7.45
CA PRO A 330 -6.93 -23.11 -8.71
C PRO A 330 -8.33 -22.57 -8.99
N ALA A 331 -8.70 -22.43 -10.27
CA ALA A 331 -9.88 -21.76 -10.85
C ALA A 331 -11.28 -22.10 -10.29
N LYS A 332 -11.35 -22.78 -9.14
CA LYS A 332 -12.51 -23.08 -8.31
C LYS A 332 -12.51 -22.37 -6.94
N CYS A 333 -11.67 -21.37 -6.71
CA CYS A 333 -11.69 -20.60 -5.46
C CYS A 333 -12.65 -19.41 -5.57
N SER A 334 -13.76 -19.47 -4.83
CA SER A 334 -14.82 -18.47 -4.79
C SER A 334 -14.39 -17.11 -4.19
N LEU A 335 -13.12 -16.95 -3.79
CA LEU A 335 -12.49 -15.73 -3.28
C LEU A 335 -11.72 -14.93 -4.37
N CYS A 336 -11.69 -15.42 -5.60
CA CYS A 336 -11.11 -14.69 -6.74
C CYS A 336 -11.92 -13.46 -7.16
N LEU A 337 -13.00 -13.15 -6.44
CA LEU A 337 -13.84 -12.02 -6.75
C LEU A 337 -13.89 -11.02 -5.58
N LEU A 338 -13.37 -9.79 -5.76
CA LEU A 338 -13.87 -8.61 -5.02
C LEU A 338 -15.40 -8.70 -4.91
N PRO A 339 -16.02 -8.51 -3.73
CA PRO A 339 -17.47 -8.56 -3.57
C PRO A 339 -18.16 -7.71 -4.64
N SER A 340 -19.35 -8.09 -5.09
CA SER A 340 -20.07 -7.38 -6.17
C SER A 340 -20.16 -5.87 -5.94
N ALA A 341 -20.29 -5.43 -4.68
CA ALA A 341 -20.28 -4.02 -4.26
C ALA A 341 -18.97 -3.26 -4.57
N TRP A 342 -17.86 -3.97 -4.70
CA TRP A 342 -16.56 -3.42 -5.12
C TRP A 342 -16.35 -3.49 -6.65
N ARG A 343 -17.17 -4.26 -7.39
CA ARG A 343 -17.10 -4.41 -8.86
C ARG A 343 -17.95 -3.42 -9.62
N SER A 344 -19.10 -3.03 -9.08
CA SER A 344 -20.15 -2.25 -9.78
C SER A 344 -19.78 -0.79 -10.09
N SER A 345 -18.49 -0.42 -10.08
CA SER A 345 -18.03 0.92 -10.48
C SER A 345 -16.64 0.94 -11.14
N LEU A 346 -16.14 -0.23 -11.60
CA LEU A 346 -15.08 -0.29 -12.61
C LEU A 346 -15.71 -0.06 -13.98
#